data_AF-A0A836I401-F1
#
_entry.id   AF-A0A836I401-F1
#
_cell.length_a   1.000
_cell.length_b   1.000
_cell.length_c   1.000
_cell.angle_alpha   90.00
_cell.angle_beta   90.00
_cell.angle_gamma   90.00
#
_symmetry.space_group_name_H-M   'P 1'
#
loop_
_entity.id
_entity.type
_entity.pdbx_description
1 polymer ?
#
loop_
_entity_poly.entity_id
_entity_poly.type
_entity_poly.pdbx_seq_one_letter_code
_entity_poly.pdbx_strand_id
1 'polypeptide(L)'
;MIRRAAVLRCVSDGVRDDRQALARHHLNLLDKRHWELTTPSRALPVIEVLIRSGVRIDRLETSSSRSLASLTPSMTKKERSLVQKLALMFHQTSQPTACHLATSTLTEDEAICAAYSAARATGACTIDVSVDISFVRHLRYPSSVLMLLELLESRSIKVCWTKGRPCASKEMLDSICELLAQHESSMDFRATWWLLSLLGGCDHFSGHQIPPSAGKRLFRLCVRRIHQLLPDLPLEDLLLAYLALVCSQGYEKPFIVLGEMEKLVLSTSSDRYTDVSISVLLHFMTMPFAKRHPNLNLRLCASWNVASRIADFTQEECLTAFTVLAALHECCTAECAAAVAPLRDWETLHDALFAQVFFVAQGMTAVDCFRILDQSELINISGWGITVPQMLLEKLKKRILSECKHCAVDESRTPETAELLLCVALALQALMQRYTVLPSNAADEHAVAECIVLLERCIAFCPVDG
;
A
#
# COMPACT_ATOMS: atom_id res chain seq x y z
N MET A 1 -2.35 10.41 4.80
CA MET A 1 -2.33 9.62 6.04
C MET A 1 -3.64 8.98 6.46
N ILE A 2 -4.81 9.33 5.91
CA ILE A 2 -6.04 8.54 6.12
C ILE A 2 -5.91 7.10 5.59
N ARG A 3 -5.01 6.83 4.62
CA ARG A 3 -4.62 5.46 4.20
C ARG A 3 -3.51 4.80 5.04
N ARG A 4 -2.68 5.55 5.78
CA ARG A 4 -1.62 4.97 6.65
C ARG A 4 -2.12 4.73 8.09
N ALA A 5 -3.12 5.48 8.55
CA ALA A 5 -3.85 5.17 9.77
C ALA A 5 -4.75 3.92 9.63
N ALA A 6 -5.03 3.46 8.41
CA ALA A 6 -5.73 2.19 8.19
C ALA A 6 -4.84 0.96 8.46
N VAL A 7 -3.53 1.06 8.20
CA VAL A 7 -2.55 0.01 8.52
C VAL A 7 -2.28 -0.03 10.04
N LEU A 8 -2.21 1.13 10.70
CA LEU A 8 -2.06 1.22 12.16
C LEU A 8 -3.34 0.91 12.96
N ARG A 9 -4.51 0.81 12.32
CA ARG A 9 -5.75 0.32 12.96
C ARG A 9 -5.82 -1.22 13.05
N CYS A 10 -4.85 -1.95 12.50
CA CYS A 10 -4.77 -3.40 12.65
C CYS A 10 -4.03 -3.86 13.92
N VAL A 11 -3.65 -2.94 14.81
CA VAL A 11 -2.99 -3.25 16.10
C VAL A 11 -3.83 -2.78 17.29
N SER A 12 -5.13 -3.09 17.26
CA SER A 12 -5.93 -3.17 18.47
C SER A 12 -6.65 -4.51 18.50
N ASP A 13 -6.50 -5.26 19.59
CA ASP A 13 -7.05 -6.61 19.76
C ASP A 13 -8.57 -6.67 19.48
N GLY A 14 -9.30 -5.56 19.66
CA GLY A 14 -10.74 -5.48 19.36
C GLY A 14 -11.11 -5.57 17.87
N VAL A 15 -10.23 -5.17 16.94
CA VAL A 15 -10.54 -5.22 15.48
C VAL A 15 -10.49 -6.65 14.94
N ARG A 16 -9.71 -7.52 15.57
CA ARG A 16 -9.57 -8.93 15.19
C ARG A 16 -10.78 -9.76 15.64
N ASP A 17 -11.30 -9.49 16.85
CA ASP A 17 -12.53 -10.10 17.36
C ASP A 17 -13.77 -9.61 16.59
N ASP A 18 -13.83 -8.32 16.25
CA ASP A 18 -14.91 -7.75 15.43
C ASP A 18 -14.87 -8.27 13.97
N ARG A 19 -13.67 -8.47 13.38
CA ARG A 19 -13.52 -9.09 12.06
C ARG A 19 -13.85 -10.58 12.06
N GLN A 20 -13.56 -11.31 13.12
CA GLN A 20 -14.01 -12.70 13.28
C GLN A 20 -15.53 -12.79 13.48
N ALA A 21 -16.14 -11.87 14.23
CA ALA A 21 -17.60 -11.78 14.34
C ALA A 21 -18.24 -11.44 12.99
N LEU A 22 -17.64 -10.51 12.23
CA LEU A 22 -18.07 -10.17 10.87
C LEU A 22 -17.97 -11.39 9.95
N ALA A 23 -16.84 -12.11 9.94
CA ALA A 23 -16.61 -13.29 9.11
C ALA A 23 -17.57 -14.45 9.46
N ARG A 24 -17.85 -14.68 10.76
CA ARG A 24 -18.82 -15.69 11.22
C ARG A 24 -20.25 -15.38 10.80
N HIS A 25 -20.60 -14.11 10.66
CA HIS A 25 -21.94 -13.66 10.26
C HIS A 25 -22.02 -13.23 8.79
N HIS A 26 -20.90 -13.22 8.05
CA HIS A 26 -20.82 -12.66 6.70
C HIS A 26 -21.69 -13.42 5.70
N LEU A 27 -21.79 -14.74 5.83
CA LEU A 27 -22.67 -15.56 4.99
C LEU A 27 -24.15 -15.32 5.30
N ASN A 28 -24.51 -15.11 6.57
CA ASN A 28 -25.87 -14.74 6.97
C ASN A 28 -26.23 -13.30 6.57
N LEU A 29 -25.22 -12.41 6.48
CA LEU A 29 -25.34 -11.04 5.99
C LEU A 29 -25.39 -10.94 4.47
N LEU A 30 -25.05 -11.99 3.72
CA LEU A 30 -25.14 -12.03 2.25
C LEU A 30 -26.39 -12.79 1.75
N ASP A 31 -27.08 -13.51 2.62
CA ASP A 31 -28.34 -14.16 2.28
C ASP A 31 -29.45 -13.10 2.15
N LYS A 32 -29.82 -12.79 0.89
CA LYS A 32 -30.84 -11.81 0.51
C LYS A 32 -32.19 -12.00 1.22
N ARG A 33 -32.49 -13.21 1.72
CA ARG A 33 -33.71 -13.48 2.51
C ARG A 33 -33.75 -12.75 3.86
N HIS A 34 -32.61 -12.31 4.38
CA HIS A 34 -32.49 -11.56 5.63
C HIS A 34 -32.46 -10.04 5.42
N TRP A 35 -32.46 -9.58 4.16
CA TRP A 35 -32.46 -8.16 3.76
C TRP A 35 -33.87 -7.60 3.54
N GLU A 36 -34.89 -8.18 4.17
CA GLU A 36 -36.15 -7.46 4.36
C GLU A 36 -35.90 -6.32 5.36
N LEU A 37 -35.34 -5.22 4.85
CA LEU A 37 -35.09 -3.94 5.53
C LEU A 37 -36.40 -3.18 5.82
N THR A 38 -37.49 -3.90 6.08
CA THR A 38 -38.80 -3.31 6.36
C THR A 38 -38.88 -2.73 7.78
N THR A 39 -37.96 -3.13 8.68
CA THR A 39 -37.91 -2.62 10.06
C THR A 39 -36.52 -2.11 10.48
N PRO A 40 -36.41 -0.89 11.03
CA PRO A 40 -35.12 -0.27 11.44
C PRO A 40 -34.33 -1.07 12.48
N SER A 41 -35.01 -1.86 13.31
CA SER A 41 -34.43 -2.64 14.41
C SER A 41 -33.43 -3.71 13.97
N ARG A 42 -33.57 -4.23 12.74
CA ARG A 42 -32.68 -5.26 12.17
C ARG A 42 -31.52 -4.67 11.38
N ALA A 43 -31.67 -3.47 10.84
CA ALA A 43 -30.67 -2.82 9.99
C ALA A 43 -29.54 -2.14 10.81
N LEU A 44 -29.87 -1.57 11.96
CA LEU A 44 -28.95 -0.74 12.74
C LEU A 44 -27.73 -1.48 13.32
N PRO A 45 -27.86 -2.69 13.89
CA PRO A 45 -26.70 -3.44 14.38
C PRO A 45 -25.74 -3.83 13.26
N VAL A 46 -26.27 -4.13 12.08
CA VAL A 46 -25.50 -4.49 10.88
C VAL A 46 -24.70 -3.29 10.37
N ILE A 47 -25.33 -2.11 10.31
CA ILE A 47 -24.68 -0.86 9.90
C ILE A 47 -23.58 -0.45 10.90
N GLU A 48 -23.82 -0.59 12.20
CA GLU A 48 -22.82 -0.30 13.24
C GLU A 48 -21.56 -1.17 13.10
N VAL A 49 -21.75 -2.46 12.82
CA VAL A 49 -20.66 -3.42 12.62
C VAL A 49 -19.90 -3.15 11.31
N LEU A 50 -20.60 -2.85 10.21
CA LEU A 50 -19.97 -2.47 8.93
C LEU A 50 -19.13 -1.20 9.06
N ILE A 51 -19.61 -0.19 9.80
CA ILE A 51 -18.88 1.06 10.04
C ILE A 51 -17.65 0.83 10.93
N ARG A 52 -17.78 0.04 12.00
CA ARG A 52 -16.63 -0.31 12.87
C ARG A 52 -15.56 -1.12 12.16
N SER A 53 -15.95 -1.97 11.21
CA SER A 53 -15.02 -2.76 10.39
C SER A 53 -14.31 -1.95 9.28
N GLY A 54 -14.69 -0.69 9.08
CA GLY A 54 -14.07 0.21 8.09
C GLY A 54 -14.55 0.02 6.65
N VAL A 55 -15.66 -0.72 6.45
CA VAL A 55 -16.28 -0.90 5.13
C VAL A 55 -16.93 0.42 4.70
N ARG A 56 -16.46 0.99 3.58
CA ARG A 56 -17.10 2.16 2.94
C ARG A 56 -18.37 1.69 2.23
N ILE A 57 -19.53 2.17 2.67
CA ILE A 57 -20.80 1.94 1.99
C ILE A 57 -21.07 3.17 1.10
N ASP A 58 -20.86 3.02 -0.20
CA ASP A 58 -21.10 4.09 -1.16
C ASP A 58 -22.57 4.57 -1.15
N ARG A 59 -22.77 5.88 -1.29
CA ARG A 59 -24.07 6.58 -1.42
C ARG A 59 -24.99 6.65 -0.18
N LEU A 60 -24.56 6.19 1.01
CA LEU A 60 -25.38 6.35 2.23
C LEU A 60 -25.34 7.80 2.78
N GLU A 61 -24.29 8.57 2.46
CA GLU A 61 -23.98 9.84 3.14
C GLU A 61 -24.93 10.99 2.80
N THR A 62 -25.60 10.99 1.64
CA THR A 62 -26.36 12.15 1.16
C THR A 62 -27.88 11.95 1.05
N SER A 63 -28.36 10.73 0.83
CA SER A 63 -29.80 10.45 0.61
C SER A 63 -30.52 9.79 1.80
N SER A 64 -29.79 9.17 2.73
CA SER A 64 -30.39 8.31 3.76
C SER A 64 -30.57 8.98 5.13
N SER A 65 -29.81 10.03 5.47
CA SER A 65 -29.85 10.65 6.80
C SER A 65 -31.17 11.37 7.10
N ARG A 66 -31.74 12.09 6.12
CA ARG A 66 -33.07 12.72 6.24
C ARG A 66 -34.21 11.69 6.32
N SER A 67 -34.08 10.58 5.58
CA SER A 67 -35.06 9.48 5.58
C SER A 67 -34.97 8.59 6.83
N LEU A 68 -33.81 8.51 7.47
CA LEU A 68 -33.63 7.86 8.79
C LEU A 68 -34.14 8.74 9.93
N ALA A 69 -33.91 10.06 9.85
CA ALA A 69 -34.41 11.02 10.83
C ALA A 69 -35.95 11.12 10.83
N SER A 70 -36.61 10.91 9.69
CA SER A 70 -38.09 10.89 9.62
C SER A 70 -38.72 9.64 10.26
N LEU A 71 -37.94 8.58 10.50
CA LEU A 71 -38.38 7.34 11.17
C LEU A 71 -38.15 7.36 12.70
N THR A 72 -37.55 8.43 13.24
CA THR A 72 -37.31 8.63 14.68
C THR A 72 -38.53 8.40 15.60
N PRO A 73 -39.78 8.75 15.21
CA PRO A 73 -40.94 8.55 16.07
C PRO A 73 -41.29 7.07 16.32
N SER A 74 -40.96 6.18 15.40
CA SER A 74 -41.24 4.73 15.46
C SER A 74 -40.09 3.91 16.03
N MET A 75 -39.02 4.56 16.50
CA MET A 75 -37.81 3.92 17.01
C MET A 75 -37.78 3.78 18.53
N THR A 76 -37.23 2.66 18.99
CA THR A 76 -36.93 2.44 20.41
C THR A 76 -35.85 3.41 20.90
N LYS A 77 -35.75 3.59 22.23
CA LYS A 77 -34.80 4.54 22.83
C LYS A 77 -33.33 4.20 22.52
N LYS A 78 -33.00 2.90 22.37
CA LYS A 78 -31.66 2.44 21.97
C LYS A 78 -31.38 2.71 20.50
N GLU A 79 -32.35 2.50 19.62
CA GLU A 79 -32.24 2.81 18.19
C GLU A 79 -32.07 4.30 17.95
N ARG A 80 -32.83 5.14 18.64
CA ARG A 80 -32.66 6.59 18.60
C ARG A 80 -31.27 7.03 19.03
N SER A 81 -30.71 6.42 20.06
CA SER A 81 -29.33 6.70 20.50
C SER A 81 -28.29 6.27 19.46
N LEU A 82 -28.48 5.12 18.82
CA LEU A 82 -27.62 4.63 17.75
C LEU A 82 -27.72 5.49 16.49
N VAL A 83 -28.93 5.89 16.08
CA VAL A 83 -29.16 6.81 14.98
C VAL A 83 -28.60 8.19 15.30
N GLN A 84 -28.67 8.68 16.54
CA GLN A 84 -27.99 9.92 16.94
C GLN A 84 -26.47 9.80 16.85
N LYS A 85 -25.89 8.67 17.29
CA LYS A 85 -24.44 8.41 17.14
C LYS A 85 -24.02 8.31 15.68
N LEU A 86 -24.81 7.62 14.86
CA LEU A 86 -24.60 7.48 13.41
C LEU A 86 -24.80 8.82 12.71
N ALA A 87 -25.84 9.58 13.03
CA ALA A 87 -26.08 10.91 12.51
C ALA A 87 -24.99 11.88 12.94
N LEU A 88 -24.41 11.77 14.15
CA LEU A 88 -23.22 12.55 14.52
C LEU A 88 -21.98 12.14 13.72
N MET A 89 -21.85 10.87 13.34
CA MET A 89 -20.78 10.40 12.44
C MET A 89 -21.01 10.81 10.98
N PHE A 90 -22.26 10.89 10.51
CA PHE A 90 -22.64 11.26 9.13
C PHE A 90 -22.89 12.77 8.93
N HIS A 91 -23.29 13.51 9.97
CA HIS A 91 -23.51 14.98 9.97
C HIS A 91 -22.29 15.77 10.45
N GLN A 92 -21.07 15.25 10.25
CA GLN A 92 -19.89 16.13 10.16
C GLN A 92 -19.90 17.03 8.90
N THR A 93 -21.05 17.16 8.25
CA THR A 93 -21.37 18.19 7.25
C THR A 93 -22.23 19.31 7.85
N SER A 94 -21.95 19.74 9.09
CA SER A 94 -22.11 21.16 9.38
C SER A 94 -21.16 21.90 8.44
N GLN A 95 -21.68 22.85 7.63
CA GLN A 95 -20.85 23.82 6.92
C GLN A 95 -19.72 24.26 7.86
N PRO A 96 -18.44 24.08 7.49
CA PRO A 96 -17.37 24.34 8.43
C PRO A 96 -17.42 25.82 8.74
N THR A 97 -17.78 26.16 9.97
CA THR A 97 -17.35 27.44 10.52
C THR A 97 -15.85 27.34 10.49
N ALA A 98 -15.22 28.08 9.56
CA ALA A 98 -13.80 28.29 9.62
C ALA A 98 -13.50 28.69 11.07
N CYS A 99 -12.68 27.91 11.77
CA CYS A 99 -12.14 28.38 13.02
C CYS A 99 -11.21 29.53 12.63
N HIS A 100 -11.77 30.74 12.60
CA HIS A 100 -11.02 31.96 12.51
C HIS A 100 -10.25 32.06 13.82
N LEU A 101 -9.02 31.57 13.83
CA LEU A 101 -8.07 31.92 14.87
C LEU A 101 -7.82 33.41 14.72
N ALA A 102 -8.55 34.21 15.51
CA ALA A 102 -8.30 35.62 15.65
C ALA A 102 -6.87 35.81 16.16
N THR A 103 -6.07 36.43 15.32
CA THR A 103 -4.68 36.82 15.50
C THR A 103 -4.53 37.72 16.73
N SER A 104 -3.69 37.31 17.70
CA SER A 104 -2.74 38.22 18.38
C SER A 104 -1.95 37.64 19.58
N THR A 105 -2.18 36.41 20.06
CA THR A 105 -1.49 35.93 21.29
C THR A 105 -0.93 34.51 21.30
N LEU A 106 -1.12 33.71 20.25
CA LEU A 106 -0.57 32.34 20.21
C LEU A 106 0.87 32.33 19.76
N THR A 107 1.70 31.55 20.44
CA THR A 107 3.07 31.23 20.00
C THR A 107 3.05 30.42 18.70
N GLU A 108 4.16 30.42 17.96
CA GLU A 108 4.28 29.70 16.69
C GLU A 108 4.00 28.20 16.85
N ASP A 109 4.48 27.58 17.93
CA ASP A 109 4.20 26.20 18.28
C ASP A 109 2.70 25.94 18.51
N GLU A 110 2.02 26.81 19.27
CA GLU A 110 0.58 26.70 19.55
C GLU A 110 -0.26 26.86 18.29
N ALA A 111 0.14 27.76 17.38
CA ALA A 111 -0.54 27.94 16.10
C ALA A 111 -0.49 26.65 15.25
N ILE A 112 0.68 26.00 15.18
CA ILE A 112 0.84 24.74 14.45
C ILE A 112 0.09 23.60 15.14
N CYS A 113 0.17 23.50 16.47
CA CYS A 113 -0.51 22.45 17.23
C CYS A 113 -2.04 22.56 17.10
N ALA A 114 -2.58 23.78 17.14
CA ALA A 114 -4.00 24.04 16.95
C ALA A 114 -4.44 23.70 15.51
N ALA A 115 -3.67 24.11 14.50
CA ALA A 115 -3.95 23.79 13.10
C ALA A 115 -3.91 22.28 12.85
N TYR A 116 -2.92 21.59 13.39
CA TYR A 116 -2.77 20.14 13.28
C TYR A 116 -3.91 19.38 13.98
N SER A 117 -4.30 19.84 15.17
CA SER A 117 -5.42 19.26 15.92
C SER A 117 -6.75 19.43 15.18
N ALA A 118 -6.99 20.62 14.61
CA ALA A 118 -8.15 20.89 13.77
C ALA A 118 -8.15 20.00 12.52
N ALA A 119 -7.02 19.93 11.81
CA ALA A 119 -6.82 19.07 10.66
C ALA A 119 -7.12 17.60 10.95
N ARG A 120 -6.70 17.09 12.11
CA ARG A 120 -7.00 15.71 12.52
C ARG A 120 -8.47 15.49 12.83
N ALA A 121 -9.15 16.47 13.41
CA ALA A 121 -10.55 16.34 13.80
C ALA A 121 -11.51 16.41 12.60
N THR A 122 -11.21 17.26 11.61
CA THR A 122 -12.16 17.58 10.52
C THR A 122 -11.65 17.15 9.14
N GLY A 123 -10.40 16.70 9.02
CA GLY A 123 -9.75 16.42 7.74
C GLY A 123 -9.35 17.68 6.95
N ALA A 124 -9.56 18.88 7.51
CA ALA A 124 -9.22 20.14 6.87
C ALA A 124 -8.80 21.21 7.89
N CYS A 125 -7.88 22.09 7.53
CA CYS A 125 -7.55 23.24 8.37
C CYS A 125 -7.22 24.46 7.51
N THR A 126 -7.40 25.64 8.10
CA THR A 126 -6.96 26.91 7.53
C THR A 126 -5.86 27.47 8.40
N ILE A 127 -4.74 27.83 7.80
CA ILE A 127 -3.60 28.45 8.48
C ILE A 127 -3.53 29.90 8.00
N ASP A 128 -3.80 30.83 8.93
CA ASP A 128 -3.85 32.27 8.68
C ASP A 128 -2.60 33.04 9.16
N VAL A 129 -1.51 32.29 9.36
CA VAL A 129 -0.20 32.85 9.73
C VAL A 129 0.77 32.66 8.57
N SER A 130 1.63 33.66 8.34
CA SER A 130 2.73 33.56 7.37
C SER A 130 3.78 32.60 7.92
N VAL A 131 3.89 31.41 7.33
CA VAL A 131 4.92 30.43 7.69
C VAL A 131 6.12 30.62 6.76
N ASP A 132 7.06 31.44 7.21
CA ASP A 132 8.33 31.70 6.55
C ASP A 132 9.52 31.15 7.37
N ILE A 133 10.75 31.46 6.95
CA ILE A 133 11.97 31.03 7.64
C ILE A 133 12.01 31.57 9.08
N SER A 134 11.52 32.79 9.32
CA SER A 134 11.50 33.39 10.64
C SER A 134 10.53 32.65 11.55
N PHE A 135 9.33 32.32 11.07
CA PHE A 135 8.35 31.53 11.82
C PHE A 135 8.95 30.18 12.26
N VAL A 136 9.60 29.47 11.33
CA VAL A 136 10.19 28.15 11.61
C VAL A 136 11.33 28.23 12.64
N ARG A 137 12.11 29.33 12.64
CA ARG A 137 13.18 29.55 13.65
C ARG A 137 12.65 29.80 15.06
N HIS A 138 11.40 30.23 15.20
CA HIS A 138 10.79 30.47 16.52
C HIS A 138 10.11 29.21 17.09
N LEU A 139 9.95 28.15 16.30
CA LEU A 139 9.47 26.86 16.79
C LEU A 139 10.45 26.27 17.80
N ARG A 140 9.93 25.90 18.97
CA ARG A 140 10.72 25.39 20.10
C ARG A 140 10.67 23.87 20.22
N TYR A 141 9.60 23.24 19.72
CA TYR A 141 9.39 21.82 19.93
C TYR A 141 9.56 21.00 18.64
N PRO A 142 10.31 19.88 18.69
CA PRO A 142 10.43 18.94 17.57
C PRO A 142 9.09 18.45 17.03
N SER A 143 8.13 18.22 17.93
CA SER A 143 6.77 17.80 17.58
C SER A 143 6.05 18.82 16.69
N SER A 144 6.20 20.12 16.99
CA SER A 144 5.59 21.19 16.19
C SER A 144 6.18 21.23 14.79
N VAL A 145 7.49 21.03 14.65
CA VAL A 145 8.15 20.95 13.33
C VAL A 145 7.68 19.75 12.53
N LEU A 146 7.54 18.57 13.14
CA LEU A 146 6.99 17.39 12.48
C LEU A 146 5.53 17.62 12.04
N MET A 147 4.70 18.22 12.90
CA MET A 147 3.33 18.59 12.57
C MET A 147 3.27 19.59 11.40
N LEU A 148 4.15 20.59 11.40
CA LEU A 148 4.25 21.55 10.30
C LEU A 148 4.60 20.86 8.97
N LEU A 149 5.64 20.03 8.96
CA LEU A 149 6.04 19.26 7.77
C LEU A 149 4.89 18.35 7.30
N GLU A 150 4.14 17.75 8.23
CA GLU A 150 2.99 16.93 7.90
C GLU A 150 1.85 17.74 7.27
N LEU A 151 1.57 18.95 7.78
CA LEU A 151 0.58 19.87 7.19
C LEU A 151 1.02 20.37 5.81
N LEU A 152 2.32 20.53 5.58
CA LEU A 152 2.87 20.93 4.28
C LEU A 152 2.68 19.85 3.21
N GLU A 153 2.77 18.58 3.58
CA GLU A 153 2.92 17.46 2.63
C GLU A 153 1.76 16.44 2.65
N SER A 154 0.80 16.59 3.55
CA SER A 154 -0.31 15.65 3.70
C SER A 154 -1.28 15.70 2.51
N ARG A 155 -1.42 14.57 1.82
CA ARG A 155 -2.50 14.33 0.83
C ARG A 155 -3.88 14.09 1.44
N SER A 156 -3.97 13.80 2.74
CA SER A 156 -5.24 13.43 3.37
C SER A 156 -5.84 14.52 4.23
N ILE A 157 -5.15 15.65 4.36
CA ILE A 157 -5.63 16.81 5.09
C ILE A 157 -5.72 17.92 4.05
N LYS A 158 -6.89 18.54 3.92
CA LYS A 158 -7.05 19.71 3.07
C LYS A 158 -6.57 20.94 3.85
N VAL A 159 -5.35 21.38 3.58
CA VAL A 159 -4.77 22.57 4.22
C VAL A 159 -4.96 23.80 3.31
N CYS A 160 -5.63 24.83 3.82
CA CYS A 160 -5.78 26.13 3.15
C CYS A 160 -4.80 27.13 3.75
N TRP A 161 -3.85 27.59 2.93
CA TRP A 161 -2.85 28.60 3.30
C TRP A 161 -3.31 29.97 2.82
N THR A 162 -3.79 30.83 3.72
CA THR A 162 -4.34 32.14 3.33
C THR A 162 -3.26 33.14 2.91
N LYS A 163 -2.05 32.99 3.46
CA LYS A 163 -0.87 33.84 3.17
C LYS A 163 0.07 33.22 2.13
N GLY A 164 -0.39 32.20 1.41
CA GLY A 164 0.41 31.43 0.46
C GLY A 164 1.03 30.19 1.09
N ARG A 165 1.14 29.11 0.30
CA ARG A 165 1.75 27.85 0.75
C ARG A 165 3.26 28.05 0.98
N PRO A 166 3.82 27.62 2.11
CA PRO A 166 5.26 27.71 2.36
C PRO A 166 6.03 26.88 1.35
N CYS A 167 7.14 27.43 0.88
CA CYS A 167 8.10 26.69 0.08
C CYS A 167 9.09 26.00 1.02
N ALA A 168 9.34 24.70 0.82
CA ALA A 168 10.38 23.96 1.52
C ALA A 168 11.79 24.35 1.02
N SER A 169 12.18 25.61 1.25
CA SER A 169 13.49 26.12 0.86
C SER A 169 14.59 25.49 1.70
N LYS A 170 15.83 25.57 1.20
CA LYS A 170 17.01 25.08 1.92
C LYS A 170 17.13 25.71 3.31
N GLU A 171 16.92 27.01 3.44
CA GLU A 171 17.05 27.75 4.70
C GLU A 171 15.99 27.32 5.72
N MET A 172 14.78 27.02 5.26
CA MET A 172 13.71 26.49 6.11
C MET A 172 14.06 25.09 6.62
N LEU A 173 14.48 24.19 5.73
CA LEU A 173 14.88 22.83 6.09
C LEU A 173 16.14 22.79 6.97
N ASP A 174 17.07 23.72 6.76
CA ASP A 174 18.26 23.87 7.60
C ASP A 174 17.89 24.34 9.02
N SER A 175 16.93 25.27 9.14
CA SER A 175 16.41 25.72 10.45
C SER A 175 15.69 24.57 11.17
N ILE A 176 14.91 23.77 10.45
CA ILE A 176 14.29 22.53 10.97
C ILE A 176 15.36 21.55 11.43
N CYS A 177 16.40 21.32 10.62
CA CYS A 177 17.49 20.43 10.94
C CYS A 177 18.23 20.88 12.21
N GLU A 178 18.40 22.18 12.43
CA GLU A 178 19.04 22.73 13.63
C GLU A 178 18.22 22.46 14.89
N LEU A 179 16.90 22.67 14.85
CA LEU A 179 16.03 22.36 15.98
C LEU A 179 16.03 20.84 16.29
N LEU A 180 15.90 20.01 15.26
CA LEU A 180 15.90 18.56 15.43
C LEU A 180 17.25 18.04 15.92
N ALA A 181 18.36 18.65 15.53
CA ALA A 181 19.69 18.29 16.02
C ALA A 181 19.87 18.64 17.52
N GLN A 182 19.29 19.75 18.00
CA GLN A 182 19.32 20.11 19.42
C GLN A 182 18.53 19.10 20.28
N HIS A 183 17.50 18.49 19.70
CA HIS A 183 16.66 17.50 20.35
C HIS A 183 16.76 16.12 19.71
N GLU A 184 17.95 15.73 19.23
CA GLU A 184 18.16 14.49 18.46
C GLU A 184 17.68 13.25 19.22
N SER A 185 17.84 13.23 20.54
CA SER A 185 17.40 12.15 21.43
C SER A 185 15.87 11.97 21.50
N SER A 186 15.10 13.03 21.21
CA SER A 186 13.64 13.00 21.19
C SER A 186 13.06 12.44 19.89
N MET A 187 13.87 12.32 18.84
CA MET A 187 13.43 11.70 17.59
C MET A 187 13.40 10.19 17.76
N ASP A 188 12.20 9.63 17.74
CA ASP A 188 12.00 8.19 17.66
C ASP A 188 12.23 7.66 16.24
N PHE A 189 12.23 6.33 16.11
CA PHE A 189 12.36 5.67 14.81
C PHE A 189 11.27 6.12 13.83
N ARG A 190 10.02 6.25 14.29
CA ARG A 190 8.88 6.58 13.44
C ARG A 190 9.02 7.97 12.81
N ALA A 191 9.39 8.97 13.60
CA ALA A 191 9.69 10.31 13.11
C ALA A 191 10.85 10.30 12.12
N THR A 192 11.93 9.59 12.45
CA THR A 192 13.13 9.51 11.60
C THR A 192 12.82 8.84 10.25
N TRP A 193 12.12 7.70 10.28
CA TRP A 193 11.70 6.97 9.09
C TRP A 193 10.72 7.78 8.23
N TRP A 194 9.81 8.50 8.86
CA TRP A 194 8.88 9.39 8.16
C TRP A 194 9.59 10.53 7.44
N LEU A 195 10.57 11.17 8.10
CA LEU A 195 11.41 12.19 7.47
C LEU A 195 12.21 11.64 6.30
N LEU A 196 12.80 10.44 6.43
CA LEU A 196 13.48 9.78 5.32
C LEU A 196 12.55 9.48 4.15
N SER A 197 11.32 9.03 4.44
CA SER A 197 10.30 8.78 3.42
C SER A 197 9.87 10.06 2.70
N LEU A 198 9.81 11.17 3.44
CA LEU A 198 9.47 12.48 2.90
C LEU A 198 10.57 13.00 1.96
N LEU A 199 11.83 12.90 2.40
CA LEU A 199 13.00 13.34 1.64
C LEU A 199 13.28 12.43 0.43
N GLY A 200 13.05 11.12 0.57
CA GLY A 200 13.33 10.12 -0.45
C GLY A 200 12.43 10.17 -1.69
N GLY A 201 11.40 11.02 -1.69
CA GLY A 201 10.59 11.30 -2.87
C GLY A 201 9.71 10.15 -3.34
N CYS A 202 9.27 9.25 -2.45
CA CYS A 202 8.31 8.20 -2.82
C CYS A 202 7.11 8.82 -3.56
N ASP A 203 6.69 8.21 -4.68
CA ASP A 203 5.60 8.65 -5.59
C ASP A 203 4.24 8.93 -4.90
N HIS A 204 4.17 8.65 -3.61
CA HIS A 204 3.05 8.91 -2.71
C HIS A 204 3.01 10.36 -2.20
N PHE A 205 4.00 11.21 -2.51
CA PHE A 205 3.99 12.66 -2.22
C PHE A 205 4.01 13.44 -3.56
N SER A 206 2.85 13.93 -4.00
CA SER A 206 2.68 14.66 -5.28
C SER A 206 2.44 16.14 -5.03
N GLY A 207 3.14 16.67 -4.04
CA GLY A 207 3.09 18.09 -3.71
C GLY A 207 4.11 18.81 -4.53
N HIS A 208 5.35 18.82 -4.05
CA HIS A 208 6.55 19.31 -4.70
C HIS A 208 7.67 18.48 -4.07
N GLN A 209 8.44 17.71 -4.84
CA GLN A 209 9.55 16.95 -4.25
C GLN A 209 10.55 17.93 -3.64
N ILE A 210 10.93 17.70 -2.37
CA ILE A 210 12.00 18.46 -1.74
C ILE A 210 13.27 18.20 -2.55
N PRO A 211 13.90 19.23 -3.15
CA PRO A 211 15.09 18.99 -3.94
C PRO A 211 16.20 18.44 -3.03
N PRO A 212 16.96 17.41 -3.47
CA PRO A 212 18.00 16.79 -2.64
C PRO A 212 19.03 17.79 -2.09
N SER A 213 19.31 18.85 -2.85
CA SER A 213 20.20 19.95 -2.45
C SER A 213 19.70 20.74 -1.24
N ALA A 214 18.38 20.86 -1.05
CA ALA A 214 17.77 21.54 0.09
C ALA A 214 17.64 20.61 1.31
N GLY A 215 17.35 19.32 1.08
CA GLY A 215 17.16 18.34 2.16
C GLY A 215 18.44 17.67 2.69
N LYS A 216 19.63 18.00 2.16
CA LYS A 216 20.88 17.24 2.43
C LYS A 216 21.28 17.19 3.91
N ARG A 217 21.14 18.29 4.65
CA ARG A 217 21.48 18.34 6.09
C ARG A 217 20.51 17.49 6.92
N LEU A 218 19.21 17.62 6.66
CA LEU A 218 18.18 16.84 7.34
C LEU A 218 18.29 15.33 7.04
N PHE A 219 18.61 14.96 5.79
CA PHE A 219 18.87 13.56 5.42
C PHE A 219 20.05 12.99 6.23
N ARG A 220 21.16 13.73 6.33
CA ARG A 220 22.34 13.31 7.12
C ARG A 220 22.02 13.18 8.61
N LEU A 221 21.20 14.07 9.17
CA LEU A 221 20.73 13.95 10.55
C LEU A 221 19.91 12.67 10.74
N CYS A 222 18.99 12.36 9.81
CA CYS A 222 18.20 11.13 9.88
C CYS A 222 19.07 9.87 9.77
N VAL A 223 20.05 9.84 8.85
CA VAL A 223 21.01 8.73 8.73
C VAL A 223 21.80 8.55 10.03
N ARG A 224 22.30 9.64 10.61
CA ARG A 224 23.02 9.61 11.90
C ARG A 224 22.12 9.05 13.01
N ARG A 225 20.86 9.47 13.05
CA ARG A 225 19.90 8.99 14.05
C ARG A 225 19.59 7.51 13.87
N ILE A 226 19.36 7.05 12.64
CA ILE A 226 19.19 5.61 12.35
C ILE A 226 20.41 4.82 12.83
N HIS A 227 21.62 5.28 12.51
CA HIS A 227 22.86 4.61 12.94
C HIS A 227 22.96 4.49 14.47
N GLN A 228 22.54 5.51 15.22
CA GLN A 228 22.48 5.43 16.69
C GLN A 228 21.43 4.44 17.20
N LEU A 229 20.29 4.33 16.51
CA LEU A 229 19.19 3.45 16.90
C LEU A 229 19.44 1.99 16.50
N LEU A 230 20.30 1.72 15.50
CA LEU A 230 20.57 0.38 14.96
C LEU A 230 20.71 -0.75 15.99
N PRO A 231 21.46 -0.60 17.09
CA PRO A 231 21.64 -1.69 18.06
C PRO A 231 20.33 -2.15 18.72
N ASP A 232 19.37 -1.25 18.87
CA ASP A 232 18.12 -1.47 19.59
C ASP A 232 16.90 -1.57 18.66
N LEU A 233 17.09 -1.45 17.34
CA LEU A 233 15.99 -1.46 16.39
C LEU A 233 15.41 -2.89 16.24
N PRO A 234 14.08 -3.06 16.36
CA PRO A 234 13.47 -4.32 16.02
C PRO A 234 13.65 -4.61 14.52
N LEU A 235 13.63 -5.89 14.16
CA LEU A 235 13.96 -6.33 12.80
C LEU A 235 13.06 -5.69 11.73
N GLU A 236 11.78 -5.50 12.00
CA GLU A 236 10.86 -4.82 11.08
C GLU A 236 11.29 -3.37 10.82
N ASP A 237 11.62 -2.63 11.88
CA ASP A 237 12.08 -1.24 11.77
C ASP A 237 13.44 -1.15 11.08
N LEU A 238 14.34 -2.11 11.32
CA LEU A 238 15.61 -2.21 10.61
C LEU A 238 15.40 -2.36 9.10
N LEU A 239 14.50 -3.27 8.68
CA LEU A 239 14.19 -3.46 7.26
C LEU A 239 13.50 -2.22 6.66
N LEU A 240 12.60 -1.58 7.40
CA LEU A 240 11.94 -0.35 6.96
C LEU A 240 12.92 0.81 6.74
N ALA A 241 13.89 0.98 7.64
CA ALA A 241 14.95 1.97 7.44
C ALA A 241 15.90 1.60 6.31
N TYR A 242 16.25 0.31 6.16
CA TYR A 242 17.03 -0.15 5.02
C TYR A 242 16.35 0.22 3.69
N LEU A 243 15.06 -0.10 3.57
CA LEU A 243 14.24 0.24 2.40
C LEU A 243 14.21 1.75 2.13
N ALA A 244 13.98 2.57 3.15
CA ALA A 244 13.96 4.03 3.00
C ALA A 244 15.30 4.59 2.49
N LEU A 245 16.43 4.07 2.98
CA LEU A 245 17.78 4.51 2.59
C LEU A 245 18.21 4.00 1.21
N VAL A 246 17.82 2.77 0.85
CA VAL A 246 18.12 2.21 -0.48
C VAL A 246 17.25 2.85 -1.56
N CYS A 247 16.01 3.20 -1.26
CA CYS A 247 15.11 3.86 -2.21
C CYS A 247 15.32 5.38 -2.32
N SER A 248 16.08 6.02 -1.41
CA SER A 248 16.29 7.48 -1.45
C SER A 248 17.02 7.93 -2.72
N GLN A 249 16.36 8.69 -3.59
CA GLN A 249 16.95 9.21 -4.82
C GLN A 249 17.66 10.56 -4.58
N GLY A 250 18.76 10.82 -5.29
CA GLY A 250 19.46 12.12 -5.26
C GLY A 250 20.34 12.38 -4.04
N TYR A 251 20.38 11.49 -3.05
CA TYR A 251 21.30 11.54 -1.91
C TYR A 251 22.46 10.56 -2.04
N GLU A 252 23.61 10.92 -1.47
CA GLU A 252 24.74 10.01 -1.28
C GLU A 252 24.29 8.81 -0.41
N LYS A 253 24.50 7.58 -0.91
CA LYS A 253 24.12 6.37 -0.19
C LYS A 253 24.97 6.21 1.07
N PRO A 254 24.37 6.04 2.26
CA PRO A 254 25.12 5.88 3.51
C PRO A 254 25.66 4.44 3.61
N PHE A 255 26.68 4.12 2.82
CA PHE A 255 27.20 2.76 2.64
C PHE A 255 27.68 2.10 3.93
N ILE A 256 28.14 2.87 4.92
CA ILE A 256 28.54 2.35 6.24
C ILE A 256 27.31 1.81 6.98
N VAL A 257 26.28 2.64 7.13
CA VAL A 257 25.03 2.28 7.83
C VAL A 257 24.31 1.16 7.11
N LEU A 258 24.23 1.23 5.77
CA LEU A 258 23.66 0.16 4.95
C LEU A 258 24.46 -1.14 5.11
N GLY A 259 25.78 -1.09 5.09
CA GLY A 259 26.63 -2.27 5.26
C GLY A 259 26.50 -2.91 6.65
N GLU A 260 26.28 -2.13 7.69
CA GLU A 260 25.98 -2.65 9.04
C GLU A 260 24.60 -3.31 9.10
N MET A 261 23.57 -2.67 8.54
CA MET A 261 22.24 -3.26 8.41
C MET A 261 22.29 -4.58 7.63
N GLU A 262 23.00 -4.62 6.50
CA GLU A 262 23.16 -5.81 5.67
C GLU A 262 23.85 -6.94 6.44
N LYS A 263 24.88 -6.65 7.23
CA LYS A 263 25.54 -7.63 8.11
C LYS A 263 24.58 -8.17 9.17
N LEU A 264 23.79 -7.30 9.81
CA LEU A 264 22.80 -7.69 10.81
C LEU A 264 21.71 -8.59 10.21
N VAL A 265 21.20 -8.24 9.02
CA VAL A 265 20.21 -9.08 8.32
C VAL A 265 20.80 -10.46 8.00
N LEU A 266 22.04 -10.54 7.53
CA LEU A 266 22.66 -11.83 7.22
C LEU A 266 22.91 -12.71 8.45
N SER A 267 23.26 -12.11 9.59
CA SER A 267 23.49 -12.83 10.85
C SER A 267 22.22 -13.16 11.63
N THR A 268 21.09 -12.55 11.29
CA THR A 268 19.80 -12.78 11.95
C THR A 268 19.27 -14.18 11.64
N SER A 269 18.76 -14.85 12.68
CA SER A 269 18.19 -16.19 12.59
C SER A 269 16.79 -16.15 11.94
N SER A 270 16.43 -17.22 11.22
CA SER A 270 15.21 -17.26 10.38
C SER A 270 13.90 -17.13 11.16
N ASP A 271 13.88 -17.58 12.41
CA ASP A 271 12.76 -17.47 13.35
C ASP A 271 12.38 -16.00 13.62
N ARG A 272 13.34 -15.08 13.69
CA ARG A 272 13.08 -13.65 13.94
C ARG A 272 12.28 -12.97 12.84
N TYR A 273 12.31 -13.50 11.61
CA TYR A 273 11.54 -12.96 10.50
C TYR A 273 10.05 -13.34 10.56
N THR A 274 9.68 -14.31 11.40
CA THR A 274 8.28 -14.75 11.57
C THR A 274 7.40 -13.74 12.29
N ASP A 275 7.97 -12.70 12.89
CA ASP A 275 7.21 -11.59 13.51
C ASP A 275 7.08 -10.37 12.58
N VAL A 276 7.86 -10.31 11.50
CA VAL A 276 7.87 -9.17 10.58
C VAL A 276 6.67 -9.23 9.63
N SER A 277 6.04 -8.07 9.38
CA SER A 277 4.99 -7.93 8.36
C SER A 277 5.43 -8.46 6.98
N ILE A 278 4.57 -9.24 6.34
CA ILE A 278 4.87 -9.86 5.04
C ILE A 278 5.12 -8.82 3.93
N SER A 279 4.38 -7.71 3.93
CA SER A 279 4.57 -6.62 2.96
C SER A 279 5.98 -6.02 3.03
N VAL A 280 6.52 -5.85 4.24
CA VAL A 280 7.89 -5.36 4.45
C VAL A 280 8.91 -6.37 3.96
N LEU A 281 8.71 -7.66 4.30
CA LEU A 281 9.59 -8.74 3.86
C LEU A 281 9.63 -8.86 2.34
N LEU A 282 8.46 -8.91 1.69
CA LEU A 282 8.36 -9.01 0.24
C LEU A 282 9.04 -7.83 -0.45
N HIS A 283 8.79 -6.60 0.03
CA HIS A 283 9.48 -5.43 -0.52
C HIS A 283 10.99 -5.52 -0.36
N PHE A 284 11.48 -5.91 0.82
CA PHE A 284 12.89 -6.15 1.07
C PHE A 284 13.49 -7.23 0.14
N MET A 285 12.80 -8.35 -0.06
CA MET A 285 13.26 -9.46 -0.89
C MET A 285 13.43 -9.08 -2.37
N THR A 286 12.73 -8.03 -2.84
CA THR A 286 12.92 -7.49 -4.19
C THR A 286 14.14 -6.57 -4.35
N MET A 287 14.77 -6.15 -3.25
CA MET A 287 15.91 -5.24 -3.29
C MET A 287 17.17 -5.89 -3.87
N PRO A 288 18.06 -5.12 -4.52
CA PRO A 288 19.29 -5.65 -5.11
C PRO A 288 20.22 -6.39 -4.13
N PHE A 289 20.21 -6.03 -2.86
CA PHE A 289 20.94 -6.77 -1.83
C PHE A 289 20.35 -8.16 -1.60
N ALA A 290 19.05 -8.25 -1.30
CA ALA A 290 18.39 -9.54 -1.07
C ALA A 290 18.50 -10.46 -2.30
N LYS A 291 18.34 -9.91 -3.52
CA LYS A 291 18.54 -10.65 -4.78
C LYS A 291 19.95 -11.23 -4.93
N ARG A 292 20.99 -10.54 -4.44
CA ARG A 292 22.38 -11.04 -4.45
C ARG A 292 22.62 -12.15 -3.41
N HIS A 293 21.70 -12.34 -2.47
CA HIS A 293 21.78 -13.34 -1.42
C HIS A 293 20.62 -14.35 -1.54
N PRO A 294 20.63 -15.23 -2.56
CA PRO A 294 19.53 -16.17 -2.80
C PRO A 294 19.23 -17.07 -1.60
N ASN A 295 20.26 -17.48 -0.84
CA ASN A 295 20.08 -18.26 0.40
C ASN A 295 19.29 -17.51 1.49
N LEU A 296 19.39 -16.18 1.55
CA LEU A 296 18.54 -15.38 2.45
C LEU A 296 17.09 -15.44 1.96
N ASN A 297 16.86 -15.21 0.67
CA ASN A 297 15.51 -15.25 0.09
C ASN A 297 14.89 -16.65 0.19
N LEU A 298 15.65 -17.74 0.02
CA LEU A 298 15.16 -19.10 0.24
C LEU A 298 14.69 -19.29 1.70
N ARG A 299 15.50 -18.88 2.68
CA ARG A 299 15.13 -18.95 4.11
C ARG A 299 13.87 -18.15 4.41
N LEU A 300 13.73 -16.96 3.82
CA LEU A 300 12.56 -16.11 4.00
C LEU A 300 11.31 -16.70 3.34
N CYS A 301 11.42 -17.25 2.13
CA CYS A 301 10.31 -17.95 1.46
C CYS A 301 9.85 -19.15 2.28
N ALA A 302 10.76 -20.01 2.72
CA ALA A 302 10.42 -21.19 3.52
C ALA A 302 9.63 -20.83 4.80
N SER A 303 9.92 -19.67 5.40
CA SER A 303 9.19 -19.19 6.59
C SER A 303 7.70 -18.89 6.34
N TRP A 304 7.30 -18.60 5.09
CA TRP A 304 5.90 -18.34 4.75
C TRP A 304 5.00 -19.54 4.98
N ASN A 305 5.53 -20.74 4.69
CA ASN A 305 4.80 -22.00 4.85
C ASN A 305 4.64 -22.35 6.34
N VAL A 306 5.72 -22.23 7.12
CA VAL A 306 5.71 -22.50 8.57
C VAL A 306 4.67 -21.64 9.31
N ALA A 307 4.53 -20.38 8.91
CA ALA A 307 3.61 -19.44 9.52
C ALA A 307 2.21 -19.41 8.85
N SER A 308 1.96 -20.26 7.84
CA SER A 308 0.70 -20.28 7.05
C SER A 308 0.27 -18.90 6.52
N ARG A 309 1.24 -18.03 6.22
CA ARG A 309 0.99 -16.61 5.90
C ARG A 309 0.40 -16.39 4.51
N ILE A 310 0.60 -17.34 3.60
CA ILE A 310 0.25 -17.22 2.18
C ILE A 310 -1.25 -16.99 1.97
N ALA A 311 -2.09 -17.56 2.82
CA ALA A 311 -3.55 -17.43 2.72
C ALA A 311 -4.04 -15.98 2.87
N ASP A 312 -3.29 -15.13 3.58
CA ASP A 312 -3.63 -13.74 3.84
C ASP A 312 -3.04 -12.75 2.82
N PHE A 313 -2.32 -13.25 1.80
CA PHE A 313 -1.66 -12.36 0.84
C PHE A 313 -2.69 -11.60 0.02
N THR A 314 -2.48 -10.29 -0.05
CA THR A 314 -3.15 -9.40 -1.01
C THR A 314 -2.70 -9.71 -2.44
N GLN A 315 -3.41 -9.16 -3.44
CA GLN A 315 -3.03 -9.29 -4.85
C GLN A 315 -1.59 -8.84 -5.12
N GLU A 316 -1.18 -7.68 -4.57
CA GLU A 316 0.16 -7.13 -4.74
C GLU A 316 1.23 -8.01 -4.09
N GLU A 317 0.95 -8.52 -2.89
CA GLU A 317 1.84 -9.45 -2.18
C GLU A 317 1.96 -10.78 -2.94
N CYS A 318 0.87 -11.30 -3.53
CA CYS A 318 0.92 -12.49 -4.37
C CYS A 318 1.82 -12.29 -5.58
N LEU A 319 1.67 -11.17 -6.29
CA LEU A 319 2.49 -10.85 -7.47
C LEU A 319 3.97 -10.72 -7.11
N THR A 320 4.25 -10.08 -5.98
CA THR A 320 5.61 -9.89 -5.48
C THR A 320 6.23 -11.22 -5.04
N ALA A 321 5.47 -12.03 -4.29
CA ALA A 321 5.90 -13.35 -3.85
C ALA A 321 6.19 -14.28 -5.03
N PHE A 322 5.32 -14.30 -6.04
CA PHE A 322 5.53 -15.08 -7.26
C PHE A 322 6.78 -14.64 -8.02
N THR A 323 7.01 -13.33 -8.14
CA THR A 323 8.22 -12.78 -8.76
C THR A 323 9.48 -13.20 -8.00
N VAL A 324 9.45 -13.14 -6.67
CA VAL A 324 10.59 -13.55 -5.84
C VAL A 324 10.85 -15.05 -5.98
N LEU A 325 9.79 -15.88 -5.96
CA LEU A 325 9.92 -17.32 -6.13
C LEU A 325 10.47 -17.68 -7.51
N ALA A 326 9.94 -17.09 -8.58
CA ALA A 326 10.44 -17.32 -9.95
C ALA A 326 11.93 -16.96 -10.10
N ALA A 327 12.37 -15.85 -9.49
CA ALA A 327 13.79 -15.49 -9.47
C ALA A 327 14.66 -16.50 -8.70
N LEU A 328 14.13 -17.13 -7.65
CA LEU A 328 14.83 -18.21 -6.96
C LEU A 328 14.94 -19.46 -7.82
N HIS A 329 13.93 -19.78 -8.63
CA HIS A 329 14.00 -20.88 -9.59
C HIS A 329 15.04 -20.65 -10.69
N GLU A 330 15.22 -19.39 -11.11
CA GLU A 330 16.25 -19.01 -12.08
C GLU A 330 17.67 -19.12 -11.51
N CYS A 331 17.86 -18.73 -10.24
CA CYS A 331 19.20 -18.59 -9.65
C CYS A 331 19.64 -19.74 -8.72
N CYS A 332 18.76 -20.67 -8.35
CA CYS A 332 19.03 -21.72 -7.36
C CYS A 332 18.77 -23.14 -7.90
N THR A 333 19.48 -24.11 -7.35
CA THR A 333 19.27 -25.53 -7.62
C THR A 333 18.40 -26.20 -6.56
N ALA A 334 17.91 -27.41 -6.86
CA ALA A 334 17.18 -28.25 -5.90
C ALA A 334 18.00 -28.52 -4.63
N GLU A 335 19.32 -28.65 -4.75
CA GLU A 335 20.23 -28.88 -3.61
C GLU A 335 20.26 -27.66 -2.66
N CYS A 336 20.29 -26.44 -3.22
CA CYS A 336 20.21 -25.22 -2.42
C CYS A 336 18.87 -25.11 -1.68
N ALA A 337 17.77 -25.44 -2.36
CA ALA A 337 16.45 -25.44 -1.74
C ALA A 337 16.35 -26.49 -0.62
N ALA A 338 16.82 -27.72 -0.88
CA ALA A 338 16.82 -28.83 0.06
C ALA A 338 17.68 -28.58 1.31
N ALA A 339 18.74 -27.76 1.19
CA ALA A 339 19.57 -27.34 2.32
C ALA A 339 18.84 -26.40 3.29
N VAL A 340 17.81 -25.69 2.83
CA VAL A 340 17.03 -24.75 3.64
C VAL A 340 15.80 -25.41 4.25
N ALA A 341 15.06 -26.19 3.45
CA ALA A 341 13.87 -26.90 3.90
C ALA A 341 13.68 -28.18 3.07
N PRO A 342 13.04 -29.23 3.62
CA PRO A 342 12.66 -30.42 2.88
C PRO A 342 11.92 -30.09 1.58
N LEU A 343 12.17 -30.84 0.50
CA LEU A 343 11.51 -30.61 -0.79
C LEU A 343 9.97 -30.64 -0.69
N ARG A 344 9.42 -31.48 0.18
CA ARG A 344 7.97 -31.52 0.46
C ARG A 344 7.41 -30.20 1.00
N ASP A 345 8.19 -29.49 1.81
CA ASP A 345 7.77 -28.18 2.34
C ASP A 345 7.79 -27.13 1.24
N TRP A 346 8.72 -27.24 0.28
CA TRP A 346 8.71 -26.44 -0.92
C TRP A 346 7.50 -26.75 -1.78
N GLU A 347 7.18 -28.02 -2.07
CA GLU A 347 5.98 -28.40 -2.82
C GLU A 347 4.71 -27.79 -2.20
N THR A 348 4.58 -27.88 -0.88
CA THR A 348 3.45 -27.30 -0.12
C THR A 348 3.39 -25.76 -0.27
N LEU A 349 4.55 -25.09 -0.23
CA LEU A 349 4.63 -23.64 -0.44
C LEU A 349 4.18 -23.24 -1.86
N HIS A 350 4.61 -23.98 -2.88
CA HIS A 350 4.21 -23.73 -4.27
C HIS A 350 2.70 -23.92 -4.43
N ASP A 351 2.17 -25.04 -3.94
CA ASP A 351 0.73 -25.33 -3.97
C ASP A 351 -0.08 -24.20 -3.32
N ALA A 352 0.33 -23.76 -2.14
CA ALA A 352 -0.33 -22.67 -1.42
C ALA A 352 -0.28 -21.35 -2.21
N LEU A 353 0.88 -20.99 -2.78
CA LEU A 353 1.02 -19.77 -3.56
C LEU A 353 0.21 -19.82 -4.85
N PHE A 354 0.21 -20.95 -5.56
CA PHE A 354 -0.57 -21.13 -6.79
C PHE A 354 -2.07 -21.08 -6.52
N ALA A 355 -2.52 -21.68 -5.42
CA ALA A 355 -3.91 -21.57 -4.97
C ALA A 355 -4.30 -20.12 -4.66
N GLN A 356 -3.43 -19.37 -3.97
CA GLN A 356 -3.69 -17.97 -3.65
C GLN A 356 -3.73 -17.09 -4.91
N VAL A 357 -2.76 -17.26 -5.82
CA VAL A 357 -2.75 -16.58 -7.11
C VAL A 357 -4.02 -16.91 -7.90
N PHE A 358 -4.43 -18.17 -7.93
CA PHE A 358 -5.66 -18.59 -8.58
C PHE A 358 -6.88 -17.87 -7.99
N PHE A 359 -6.93 -17.71 -6.67
CA PHE A 359 -8.02 -17.00 -5.99
C PHE A 359 -8.07 -15.51 -6.37
N VAL A 360 -6.93 -14.81 -6.33
CA VAL A 360 -6.88 -13.35 -6.59
C VAL A 360 -6.81 -12.98 -8.08
N ALA A 361 -6.59 -13.94 -8.98
CA ALA A 361 -6.43 -13.71 -10.43
C ALA A 361 -7.57 -12.90 -11.08
N GLN A 362 -8.79 -12.93 -10.53
CA GLN A 362 -9.90 -12.16 -11.07
C GLN A 362 -9.68 -10.64 -10.92
N GLY A 363 -9.03 -10.19 -9.84
CA GLY A 363 -8.70 -8.78 -9.59
C GLY A 363 -7.45 -8.29 -10.31
N MET A 364 -6.69 -9.20 -10.94
CA MET A 364 -5.46 -8.86 -11.67
C MET A 364 -5.74 -8.19 -13.00
N THR A 365 -4.83 -7.31 -13.41
CA THR A 365 -4.80 -6.73 -14.75
C THR A 365 -4.25 -7.74 -15.76
N ALA A 366 -4.45 -7.50 -17.06
CA ALA A 366 -3.83 -8.34 -18.10
C ALA A 366 -2.29 -8.35 -18.00
N VAL A 367 -1.67 -7.23 -17.62
CA VAL A 367 -0.22 -7.11 -17.40
C VAL A 367 0.22 -8.01 -16.24
N ASP A 368 -0.50 -7.96 -15.12
CA ASP A 368 -0.22 -8.81 -13.97
C ASP A 368 -0.35 -10.30 -14.31
N CYS A 369 -1.39 -10.67 -15.05
CA CYS A 369 -1.61 -12.05 -15.48
C CYS A 369 -0.48 -12.53 -16.41
N PHE A 370 -0.07 -11.69 -17.37
CA PHE A 370 1.02 -12.03 -18.28
C PHE A 370 2.34 -12.19 -17.55
N ARG A 371 2.65 -11.29 -16.60
CA ARG A 371 3.86 -11.41 -15.76
C ARG A 371 3.94 -12.76 -15.05
N ILE A 372 2.83 -13.24 -14.48
CA ILE A 372 2.79 -14.56 -13.83
C ILE A 372 2.99 -15.68 -14.86
N LEU A 373 2.35 -15.60 -16.03
CA LEU A 373 2.52 -16.60 -17.09
C LEU A 373 3.97 -16.69 -17.56
N ASP A 374 4.62 -15.56 -17.82
CA ASP A 374 6.04 -15.51 -18.23
C ASP A 374 6.95 -16.07 -17.14
N GLN A 375 6.74 -15.66 -15.88
CA GLN A 375 7.51 -16.17 -14.72
C GLN A 375 7.26 -17.66 -14.42
N SER A 376 6.12 -18.22 -14.83
CA SER A 376 5.81 -19.65 -14.67
C SER A 376 6.73 -20.53 -15.52
N GLU A 377 7.31 -19.98 -16.61
CA GLU A 377 8.31 -20.67 -17.43
C GLU A 377 9.51 -21.07 -16.59
N LEU A 378 10.05 -20.12 -15.82
CA LEU A 378 11.20 -20.33 -14.94
C LEU A 378 10.93 -21.43 -13.93
N ILE A 379 9.75 -21.43 -13.31
CA ILE A 379 9.37 -22.45 -12.32
C ILE A 379 9.32 -23.84 -12.99
N ASN A 380 8.62 -23.96 -14.11
CA ASN A 380 8.41 -25.24 -14.81
C ASN A 380 9.72 -25.87 -15.33
N ILE A 381 10.71 -25.06 -15.73
CA ILE A 381 11.98 -25.57 -16.29
C ILE A 381 13.09 -25.76 -15.25
N SER A 382 12.96 -25.18 -14.06
CA SER A 382 14.01 -25.16 -13.02
C SER A 382 14.39 -26.53 -12.45
N GLY A 383 13.53 -27.54 -12.61
CA GLY A 383 13.77 -28.90 -12.12
C GLY A 383 13.63 -29.08 -10.60
N TRP A 384 13.03 -28.12 -9.88
CA TRP A 384 12.68 -28.28 -8.46
C TRP A 384 11.35 -27.61 -8.11
N GLY A 385 10.74 -28.03 -7.00
CA GLY A 385 9.37 -27.64 -6.65
C GLY A 385 8.34 -28.45 -7.45
N ILE A 386 7.21 -27.83 -7.77
CA ILE A 386 6.16 -28.45 -8.59
C ILE A 386 5.88 -27.59 -9.82
N THR A 387 5.39 -28.23 -10.88
CA THR A 387 4.91 -27.54 -12.07
C THR A 387 3.68 -26.69 -11.78
N VAL A 388 3.59 -25.51 -12.39
CA VAL A 388 2.43 -24.64 -12.25
C VAL A 388 1.16 -25.34 -12.78
N PRO A 389 0.06 -25.40 -12.02
CA PRO A 389 -1.15 -26.10 -12.45
C PRO A 389 -1.73 -25.55 -13.75
N GLN A 390 -2.04 -26.42 -14.72
CA GLN A 390 -2.61 -26.02 -16.02
C GLN A 390 -3.89 -25.18 -15.87
N MET A 391 -4.72 -25.48 -14.87
CA MET A 391 -5.95 -24.72 -14.59
C MET A 391 -5.66 -23.25 -14.24
N LEU A 392 -4.55 -22.98 -13.55
CA LEU A 392 -4.12 -21.61 -13.24
C LEU A 392 -3.68 -20.89 -14.52
N LEU A 393 -2.83 -21.53 -15.32
CA LEU A 393 -2.33 -20.97 -16.57
C LEU A 393 -3.47 -20.62 -17.54
N GLU A 394 -4.45 -21.54 -17.68
CA GLU A 394 -5.66 -21.30 -18.48
C GLU A 394 -6.51 -20.15 -17.94
N LYS A 395 -6.63 -20.00 -16.62
CA LYS A 395 -7.39 -18.91 -16.01
C LYS A 395 -6.74 -17.56 -16.30
N LEU A 396 -5.42 -17.45 -16.17
CA LEU A 396 -4.66 -16.23 -16.47
C LEU A 396 -4.75 -15.87 -17.96
N LYS A 397 -4.58 -16.86 -18.86
CA LYS A 397 -4.75 -16.69 -20.31
C LYS A 397 -6.15 -16.15 -20.64
N LYS A 398 -7.21 -16.77 -20.11
CA LYS A 398 -8.59 -16.32 -20.33
C LYS A 398 -8.83 -14.91 -19.79
N ARG A 399 -8.23 -14.54 -18.65
CA ARG A 399 -8.35 -13.19 -18.09
C ARG A 399 -7.75 -12.12 -19.00
N ILE A 400 -6.57 -12.39 -19.58
CA ILE A 400 -5.92 -11.52 -20.57
C ILE A 400 -6.82 -11.36 -21.81
N LEU A 401 -7.22 -12.47 -22.42
CA LEU A 401 -8.04 -12.45 -23.63
C LEU A 401 -9.39 -11.74 -23.40
N SER A 402 -10.01 -11.95 -22.24
CA SER A 402 -11.24 -11.27 -21.86
C SER A 402 -11.04 -9.76 -21.72
N GLU A 403 -9.90 -9.30 -21.21
CA GLU A 403 -9.61 -7.87 -21.09
C GLU A 403 -9.36 -7.22 -22.46
N CYS A 404 -8.60 -7.90 -23.32
CA CYS A 404 -8.36 -7.46 -24.70
C CYS A 404 -9.67 -7.34 -25.49
N LYS A 405 -10.54 -8.36 -25.43
CA LYS A 405 -11.86 -8.34 -26.09
C LYS A 405 -12.76 -7.25 -25.53
N HIS A 406 -12.80 -7.10 -24.19
CA HIS A 406 -13.60 -6.05 -23.58
C HIS A 406 -13.10 -4.65 -23.97
N CYS A 407 -11.78 -4.45 -24.04
CA CYS A 407 -11.20 -3.19 -24.49
C CYS A 407 -11.56 -2.88 -25.94
N ALA A 408 -11.60 -3.89 -26.80
CA ALA A 408 -11.92 -3.70 -28.21
C ALA A 408 -13.39 -3.35 -28.48
N VAL A 409 -14.28 -3.73 -27.57
CA VAL A 409 -15.73 -3.48 -27.67
C VAL A 409 -16.12 -2.17 -26.99
N ASP A 410 -15.32 -1.69 -26.05
CA ASP A 410 -15.60 -0.50 -25.26
C ASP A 410 -15.04 0.76 -25.94
N GLU A 411 -15.91 1.46 -26.67
CA GLU A 411 -15.60 2.70 -27.42
C GLU A 411 -15.10 3.85 -26.53
N SER A 412 -15.19 3.73 -25.20
CA SER A 412 -14.86 4.78 -24.23
C SER A 412 -13.43 4.70 -23.67
N ARG A 413 -12.62 3.71 -24.09
CA ARG A 413 -11.27 3.49 -23.53
C ARG A 413 -10.19 4.31 -24.22
N THR A 414 -9.18 4.67 -23.44
CA THR A 414 -8.06 5.50 -23.91
C THR A 414 -7.11 4.67 -24.80
N PRO A 415 -6.52 5.27 -25.85
CA PRO A 415 -5.59 4.58 -26.76
C PRO A 415 -4.40 3.95 -26.03
N GLU A 416 -3.92 4.57 -24.96
CA GLU A 416 -2.80 4.05 -24.16
C GLU A 416 -3.13 2.70 -23.51
N THR A 417 -4.40 2.49 -23.15
CA THR A 417 -4.86 1.20 -22.60
C THR A 417 -4.86 0.11 -23.69
N ALA A 418 -5.27 0.46 -24.91
CA ALA A 418 -5.27 -0.46 -26.04
C ALA A 418 -3.84 -0.84 -26.48
N GLU A 419 -2.92 0.12 -26.51
CA GLU A 419 -1.50 -0.13 -26.78
C GLU A 419 -0.85 -1.05 -25.73
N LEU A 420 -1.13 -0.82 -24.45
CA LEU A 420 -0.64 -1.67 -23.37
C LEU A 420 -1.14 -3.12 -23.54
N LEU A 421 -2.43 -3.30 -23.84
CA LEU A 421 -3.03 -4.62 -24.05
C LEU A 421 -2.51 -5.29 -25.33
N LEU A 422 -2.19 -4.52 -26.37
CA LEU A 422 -1.59 -5.04 -27.60
C LEU A 422 -0.20 -5.61 -27.31
N CYS A 423 0.63 -4.88 -26.56
CA CYS A 423 1.93 -5.36 -26.09
C CYS A 423 1.79 -6.67 -25.30
N VAL A 424 0.80 -6.77 -24.40
CA VAL A 424 0.53 -7.99 -23.63
C VAL A 424 0.10 -9.14 -24.55
N ALA A 425 -0.77 -8.89 -25.54
CA ALA A 425 -1.25 -9.92 -26.46
C ALA A 425 -0.13 -10.46 -27.37
N LEU A 426 0.74 -9.58 -27.88
CA LEU A 426 1.93 -9.96 -28.64
C LEU A 426 2.91 -10.78 -27.80
N ALA A 427 3.14 -10.36 -26.55
CA ALA A 427 4.00 -11.09 -25.64
C ALA A 427 3.42 -12.46 -25.27
N LEU A 428 2.10 -12.58 -25.11
CA LEU A 428 1.41 -13.85 -24.92
C LEU A 428 1.55 -14.77 -26.13
N GLN A 429 1.42 -14.24 -27.36
CA GLN A 429 1.67 -15.00 -28.58
C GLN A 429 3.09 -15.56 -28.61
N ALA A 430 4.09 -14.73 -28.29
CA ALA A 430 5.49 -15.15 -28.22
C ALA A 430 5.73 -16.22 -27.16
N LEU A 431 5.08 -16.12 -25.99
CA LEU A 431 5.18 -17.11 -24.91
C LEU A 431 4.58 -18.47 -25.34
N MET A 432 3.43 -18.46 -26.03
CA MET A 432 2.79 -19.69 -26.52
C MET A 432 3.65 -20.44 -27.55
N GLN A 433 4.41 -19.72 -28.38
CA GLN A 433 5.32 -20.30 -29.37
C GLN A 433 6.51 -21.05 -28.75
N ARG A 434 6.81 -20.83 -27.46
CA ARG A 434 7.90 -21.52 -26.75
C ARG A 434 7.49 -22.90 -26.23
N TYR A 435 6.20 -23.21 -26.12
CA TYR A 435 5.65 -24.48 -25.65
C TYR A 435 6.11 -24.96 -24.25
N THR A 436 6.64 -24.06 -23.42
CA THR A 436 7.19 -24.37 -22.08
C THR A 436 6.17 -24.22 -20.95
N VAL A 437 5.19 -23.33 -21.12
CA VAL A 437 4.19 -22.99 -20.09
C VAL A 437 2.78 -23.32 -20.55
N LEU A 438 2.42 -22.96 -21.79
CA LEU A 438 1.09 -23.17 -22.32
C LEU A 438 1.15 -24.21 -23.45
N PRO A 439 0.35 -25.29 -23.41
CA PRO A 439 0.11 -26.09 -24.60
C PRO A 439 -0.66 -25.22 -25.60
N SER A 440 0.02 -24.80 -26.68
CA SER A 440 -0.61 -24.07 -27.77
C SER A 440 -1.45 -25.02 -28.62
N ASN A 441 -2.72 -24.67 -28.84
CA ASN A 441 -3.57 -25.29 -29.84
C ASN A 441 -4.04 -24.24 -30.85
N ALA A 442 -4.47 -24.68 -32.03
CA ALA A 442 -4.88 -23.78 -33.11
C ALA A 442 -6.01 -22.81 -32.73
N ALA A 443 -6.87 -23.19 -31.78
CA ALA A 443 -7.95 -22.32 -31.30
C ALA A 443 -7.42 -21.19 -30.40
N ASP A 444 -6.43 -21.46 -29.56
CA ASP A 444 -5.79 -20.47 -28.73
C ASP A 444 -4.98 -19.47 -29.58
N GLU A 445 -4.25 -19.95 -30.58
CA GLU A 445 -3.51 -19.10 -31.53
C GLU A 445 -4.45 -18.17 -32.29
N HIS A 446 -5.58 -18.71 -32.74
CA HIS A 446 -6.62 -17.92 -33.41
C HIS A 446 -7.22 -16.85 -32.47
N ALA A 447 -7.50 -17.19 -31.22
CA ALA A 447 -8.08 -16.26 -30.25
C ALA A 447 -7.12 -15.10 -29.90
N VAL A 448 -5.81 -15.37 -29.79
CA VAL A 448 -4.80 -14.33 -29.58
C VAL A 448 -4.67 -13.44 -30.82
N ALA A 449 -4.61 -14.03 -32.02
CA ALA A 449 -4.54 -13.27 -33.27
C ALA A 449 -5.78 -12.37 -33.47
N GLU A 450 -6.97 -12.86 -33.14
CA GLU A 450 -8.20 -12.07 -33.15
C GLU A 450 -8.09 -10.85 -32.21
N CYS A 451 -7.59 -11.05 -30.98
CA CYS A 451 -7.41 -9.96 -30.03
C CYS A 451 -6.40 -8.90 -30.52
N ILE A 452 -5.29 -9.33 -31.14
CA ILE A 452 -4.29 -8.43 -31.72
C ILE A 452 -4.93 -7.53 -32.78
N VAL A 453 -5.62 -8.13 -33.76
CA VAL A 453 -6.30 -7.40 -34.84
C VAL A 453 -7.36 -6.43 -34.29
N LEU A 454 -8.10 -6.85 -33.27
CA LEU A 454 -9.11 -6.00 -32.64
C LEU A 454 -8.49 -4.79 -31.94
N LEU A 455 -7.38 -4.97 -31.21
CA LEU A 455 -6.68 -3.89 -30.52
C LEU A 455 -5.99 -2.93 -31.50
N GLU A 456 -5.36 -3.45 -32.57
CA GLU A 456 -4.78 -2.63 -33.64
C GLU A 456 -5.82 -1.71 -34.28
N ARG A 457 -7.05 -2.22 -34.51
CA ARG A 457 -8.16 -1.42 -35.01
C ARG A 457 -8.54 -0.31 -34.03
N CYS A 458 -8.69 -0.62 -32.74
CA CYS A 458 -9.03 0.39 -31.74
C CYS A 458 -8.01 1.53 -31.69
N ILE A 459 -6.72 1.23 -31.82
CA ILE A 459 -5.66 2.24 -31.89
C ILE A 459 -5.78 3.07 -33.18
N ALA A 460 -6.00 2.43 -34.32
CA ALA A 460 -6.13 3.11 -35.62
C ALA A 460 -7.40 3.97 -35.75
N PHE A 461 -8.47 3.66 -35.01
CA PHE A 461 -9.73 4.39 -35.01
C PHE A 461 -9.84 5.46 -33.92
N CYS A 462 -8.83 5.61 -33.04
CA CYS A 462 -8.77 6.77 -32.17
C CYS A 462 -8.54 8.02 -33.03
N PRO A 463 -9.49 8.98 -33.08
CA PRO A 463 -9.22 10.24 -33.74
C PRO A 463 -8.01 10.87 -33.05
N VAL A 464 -7.01 11.24 -33.84
CA VAL A 464 -6.01 12.20 -33.41
C VAL A 464 -6.79 13.49 -33.16
N ASP A 465 -7.21 13.74 -31.92
CA ASP A 465 -8.10 14.86 -31.60
C ASP A 465 -7.47 16.20 -31.99
N GLY A 466 -8.30 17.08 -32.58
CA GLY A 466 -8.21 18.54 -32.43
C GLY A 466 -7.56 19.31 -33.56
#